data_AF-A0AAP4A1C4-F1
#
_entry.id   AF-A0AAP4A1C4-F1
#
_cell.length_a   1.000
_cell.length_b   1.000
_cell.length_c   1.000
_cell.angle_alpha   90.00
_cell.angle_beta   90.00
_cell.angle_gamma   90.00
#
_symmetry.space_group_name_H-M   'P 1'
#
loop_
_entity.id
_entity.type
_entity.pdbx_description
1 polymer ?
#
loop_
_entity_poly.entity_id
_entity_poly.type
_entity_poly.pdbx_seq_one_letter_code
_entity_poly.pdbx_strand_id
1 'polypeptide(L)'
;MVNTAVILAAGLGSRLKERTAHKPKGFLEIDDLSIIERSILQLIKSGIEHIWIGTGYLAQEYERLARKYPEVQCVHNNRYKDSGSMYTLYNMRDSVHEDFLLLESDLLYDIAGLKNLLADTRSDVILSSGATHSNDEVYIEMDGEGHLIAMSKQIELLGRVDAELVGISKVSLDTYQRMCRLVEADFHNHLKWDYEQALVEVGKEKPISIKKIEKFIWCEIDTEEHLQRAKEVIYPKLKQPAAHLLLPIKRNILLNPGPATTTDTVKLAQIVPDICPREQEFGDLMEWIAEQLTLFVAPKSEYDTALFSGSGTAAVESVISSVIGEGKLLILSNGAYGERMAEIAQVYHVDHEVLESSSMLPLSLDAVETAIIRNKNKLTHVAVVHNETTSGILNDIDAIGKLCALHEVDLIVDAMSSYGAIPINMKASKVSFLISSSNKNLQGMAGISFIVAYKEKLQKIKDYSPKSYYLDLYKQYEHFQRTRQLRFTPPVQTFYALEQAIIETQNEGIEQRYKRYTESWQTLIKGLDRLQLQYLVPIQHHSRIITSIKEPASRNYEFGAMHDYLYNNGFTIYPGKIGQTTSFRVANIGAITYQDIERFLKSMEEYLSL
;
A
#
# COMPACT_ATOMS: atom_id res chain seq x y z
N MET A 1 -9.14 21.67 -14.98
CA MET A 1 -8.00 20.92 -14.43
C MET A 1 -6.84 21.90 -14.42
N VAL A 2 -6.09 21.99 -13.33
CA VAL A 2 -4.95 22.92 -13.22
C VAL A 2 -3.70 22.17 -13.66
N ASN A 3 -3.10 22.60 -14.79
CA ASN A 3 -1.93 21.94 -15.38
C ASN A 3 -0.65 22.77 -15.19
N THR A 4 -0.77 24.01 -14.71
CA THR A 4 0.34 24.93 -14.50
C THR A 4 0.66 25.16 -13.03
N ALA A 5 1.94 25.31 -12.70
CA ALA A 5 2.43 25.78 -11.42
C ALA A 5 3.43 26.94 -11.58
N VAL A 6 3.48 27.81 -10.59
CA VAL A 6 4.40 28.94 -10.47
C VAL A 6 5.15 28.82 -9.14
N ILE A 7 6.47 28.86 -9.17
CA ILE A 7 7.32 28.83 -7.98
C ILE A 7 8.08 30.15 -7.85
N LEU A 8 7.90 30.86 -6.73
CA LEU A 8 8.62 32.11 -6.43
C LEU A 8 9.98 31.79 -5.80
N ALA A 9 11.06 32.11 -6.51
CA ALA A 9 12.41 31.65 -6.19
C ALA A 9 13.49 32.75 -6.35
N ALA A 10 13.09 34.03 -6.28
CA ALA A 10 13.98 35.15 -6.55
C ALA A 10 14.76 35.65 -5.32
N GLY A 11 14.32 35.27 -4.11
CA GLY A 11 14.83 35.79 -2.84
C GLY A 11 16.28 35.41 -2.51
N LEU A 12 16.95 36.26 -1.72
CA LEU A 12 18.35 36.09 -1.32
C LEU A 12 18.58 35.02 -0.24
N GLY A 13 17.57 34.70 0.58
CA GLY A 13 17.72 33.78 1.72
C GLY A 13 18.76 34.28 2.74
N SER A 14 18.77 35.58 3.03
CA SER A 14 19.81 36.27 3.81
C SER A 14 19.98 35.74 5.25
N ARG A 15 18.92 35.15 5.82
CA ARG A 15 18.88 34.57 7.17
C ARG A 15 19.72 33.28 7.31
N LEU A 16 20.03 32.59 6.22
CA LEU A 16 20.85 31.36 6.18
C LEU A 16 22.37 31.60 6.01
N LYS A 17 22.81 32.86 5.97
CA LYS A 17 24.22 33.29 5.94
C LYS A 17 25.08 32.52 4.91
N GLU A 18 26.07 31.75 5.36
CA GLU A 18 27.04 31.06 4.51
C GLU A 18 26.41 29.97 3.62
N ARG A 19 25.30 29.36 4.07
CA ARG A 19 24.61 28.30 3.32
C ARG A 19 24.06 28.79 1.99
N THR A 20 23.67 30.07 1.92
CA THR A 20 23.12 30.73 0.73
C THR A 20 24.15 31.60 0.00
N ALA A 21 25.41 31.65 0.46
CA ALA A 21 26.46 32.45 -0.19
C ALA A 21 26.76 32.00 -1.64
N HIS A 22 26.55 30.72 -1.94
CA HIS A 22 26.85 30.11 -3.24
C HIS A 22 25.72 29.27 -3.83
N LYS A 23 24.52 29.29 -3.22
CA LYS A 23 23.34 28.59 -3.73
C LYS A 23 22.03 29.25 -3.25
N PRO A 24 20.94 29.22 -4.05
CA PRO A 24 19.63 29.68 -3.59
C PRO A 24 19.06 28.82 -2.46
N LYS A 25 18.13 29.36 -1.67
CA LYS A 25 17.49 28.63 -0.55
C LYS A 25 16.79 27.34 -1.00
N GLY A 26 16.16 27.35 -2.17
CA GLY A 26 15.54 26.16 -2.77
C GLY A 26 16.52 25.00 -3.05
N PHE A 27 17.83 25.28 -3.11
CA PHE A 27 18.88 24.28 -3.31
C PHE A 27 19.48 23.76 -1.99
N LEU A 28 18.82 23.99 -0.85
CA LEU A 28 19.12 23.25 0.37
C LEU A 28 18.72 21.78 0.20
N GLU A 29 19.58 20.88 0.68
CA GLU A 29 19.45 19.44 0.48
C GLU A 29 19.05 18.72 1.76
N ILE A 30 18.17 17.75 1.59
CA ILE A 30 17.75 16.77 2.60
C ILE A 30 17.77 15.40 1.91
N ASP A 31 18.56 14.44 2.43
CA ASP A 31 18.86 13.13 1.81
C ASP A 31 19.18 13.28 0.30
N ASP A 32 20.21 14.06 -0.02
CA ASP A 32 20.82 14.22 -1.37
C ASP A 32 19.93 14.82 -2.47
N LEU A 33 18.71 15.27 -2.12
CA LEU A 33 17.83 15.98 -3.06
C LEU A 33 17.53 17.39 -2.55
N SER A 34 17.60 18.36 -3.45
CA SER A 34 17.23 19.74 -3.12
C SER A 34 15.72 19.87 -2.87
N ILE A 35 15.33 20.79 -1.99
CA ILE A 35 13.92 21.03 -1.68
C ILE A 35 13.11 21.49 -2.90
N ILE A 36 13.69 22.34 -3.76
CA ILE A 36 13.04 22.77 -5.00
C ILE A 36 12.81 21.62 -5.97
N GLU A 37 13.81 20.75 -6.15
CA GLU A 37 13.71 19.59 -7.03
C GLU A 37 12.70 18.58 -6.51
N ARG A 38 12.60 18.44 -5.18
CA ARG A 38 11.55 17.65 -4.54
C ARG A 38 10.16 18.22 -4.82
N SER A 39 10.00 19.55 -4.76
CA SER A 39 8.75 20.24 -5.10
C SER A 39 8.36 20.00 -6.57
N ILE A 40 9.31 20.15 -7.51
CA ILE A 40 9.12 19.87 -8.93
C ILE A 40 8.65 18.43 -9.17
N LEU A 41 9.33 17.44 -8.58
CA LEU A 41 8.94 16.04 -8.71
C LEU A 41 7.54 15.75 -8.13
N GLN A 42 7.16 16.41 -7.03
CA GLN A 42 5.82 16.30 -6.47
C GLN A 42 4.76 16.93 -7.39
N LEU A 43 5.04 18.10 -7.98
CA LEU A 43 4.14 18.76 -8.94
C LEU A 43 3.91 17.87 -10.18
N ILE A 44 4.98 17.33 -10.78
CA ILE A 44 4.90 16.41 -11.93
C ILE A 44 4.09 15.16 -11.54
N LYS A 45 4.38 14.56 -10.38
CA LYS A 45 3.62 13.39 -9.86
C LYS A 45 2.14 13.69 -9.63
N SER A 46 1.79 14.95 -9.39
CA SER A 46 0.42 15.42 -9.22
C SER A 46 -0.27 15.82 -10.53
N GLY A 47 0.39 15.65 -11.68
CA GLY A 47 -0.18 15.92 -13.00
C GLY A 47 0.04 17.34 -13.53
N ILE A 48 0.97 18.11 -12.95
CA ILE A 48 1.37 19.42 -13.48
C ILE A 48 2.28 19.21 -14.69
N GLU A 49 1.96 19.88 -15.79
CA GLU A 49 2.64 19.77 -17.08
C GLU A 49 3.56 20.97 -17.37
N HIS A 50 3.28 22.12 -16.74
CA HIS A 50 4.02 23.37 -16.92
C HIS A 50 4.40 23.99 -15.57
N ILE A 51 5.69 24.23 -15.33
CA ILE A 51 6.23 24.77 -14.09
C ILE A 51 7.06 26.02 -14.39
N TRP A 52 6.53 27.20 -14.05
CA TRP A 52 7.23 28.46 -14.17
C TRP A 52 7.98 28.81 -12.88
N ILE A 53 9.28 29.03 -12.96
CA ILE A 53 10.11 29.41 -11.81
C ILE A 53 10.56 30.87 -11.96
N GLY A 54 10.20 31.68 -10.97
CA GLY A 54 10.55 33.10 -10.89
C GLY A 54 11.90 33.27 -10.24
N THR A 55 12.94 33.44 -11.04
CA THR A 55 14.32 33.44 -10.57
C THR A 55 14.82 34.84 -10.29
N GLY A 56 15.88 34.94 -9.50
CA GLY A 56 16.53 36.20 -9.14
C GLY A 56 17.96 35.90 -8.70
N TYR A 57 18.18 35.80 -7.40
CA TYR A 57 19.49 35.42 -6.86
C TYR A 57 19.97 34.07 -7.41
N LEU A 58 21.18 34.07 -8.00
CA LEU A 58 21.83 32.89 -8.59
C LEU A 58 20.94 32.11 -9.58
N ALA A 59 20.22 32.83 -10.45
CA ALA A 59 19.28 32.27 -11.43
C ALA A 59 19.84 31.11 -12.28
N GLN A 60 21.16 31.11 -12.54
CA GLN A 60 21.83 30.06 -13.31
C GLN A 60 21.67 28.65 -12.70
N GLU A 61 21.44 28.51 -11.40
CA GLU A 61 21.20 27.20 -10.77
C GLU A 61 19.82 26.65 -11.18
N TYR A 62 18.80 27.50 -11.20
CA TYR A 62 17.45 27.13 -11.69
C TYR A 62 17.44 26.86 -13.19
N GLU A 63 18.22 27.59 -13.98
CA GLU A 63 18.36 27.31 -15.42
C GLU A 63 19.00 25.95 -15.69
N ARG A 64 19.95 25.50 -14.86
CA ARG A 64 20.49 24.13 -14.94
C ARG A 64 19.43 23.10 -14.58
N LEU A 65 18.62 23.39 -13.56
CA LEU A 65 17.51 22.52 -13.15
C LEU A 65 16.45 22.41 -14.27
N ALA A 66 16.13 23.51 -14.95
CA ALA A 66 15.21 23.54 -16.09
C ALA A 66 15.68 22.69 -17.27
N ARG A 67 16.99 22.50 -17.46
CA ARG A 67 17.52 21.56 -18.48
C ARG A 67 17.30 20.09 -18.12
N LYS A 68 17.10 19.78 -16.84
CA LYS A 68 16.84 18.42 -16.34
C LYS A 68 15.36 18.04 -16.44
N TYR A 69 14.47 19.02 -16.33
CA TYR A 69 13.02 18.83 -16.29
C TYR A 69 12.33 19.61 -17.42
N PRO A 70 11.87 18.94 -18.50
CA PRO A 70 11.22 19.60 -19.64
C PRO A 70 9.99 20.44 -19.29
N GLU A 71 9.33 20.12 -18.17
CA GLU A 71 8.16 20.83 -17.65
C GLU A 71 8.54 22.22 -17.09
N VAL A 72 9.82 22.48 -16.83
CA VAL A 72 10.29 23.67 -16.10
C VAL A 72 10.79 24.76 -17.03
N GLN A 73 10.29 25.98 -16.82
CA GLN A 73 10.75 27.20 -17.49
C GLN A 73 11.05 28.30 -16.47
N CYS A 74 12.06 29.13 -16.75
CA CYS A 74 12.48 30.19 -15.83
C CYS A 74 12.14 31.58 -16.39
N VAL A 75 11.63 32.45 -15.53
CA VAL A 75 11.46 33.90 -15.81
C VAL A 75 12.31 34.67 -14.82
N HIS A 76 13.25 35.47 -15.31
CA HIS A 76 14.22 36.16 -14.46
C HIS A 76 13.73 37.56 -14.03
N ASN A 77 13.70 37.80 -12.72
CA ASN A 77 13.48 39.11 -12.13
C ASN A 77 14.81 39.85 -11.97
N ASN A 78 15.13 40.77 -12.89
CA ASN A 78 16.34 41.60 -12.83
C ASN A 78 16.39 42.57 -11.62
N ARG A 79 15.27 42.81 -10.94
CA ARG A 79 15.14 43.74 -9.81
C ARG A 79 14.93 43.02 -8.48
N TYR A 80 15.23 41.72 -8.40
CA TYR A 80 15.00 40.88 -7.22
C TYR A 80 15.57 41.42 -5.89
N LYS A 81 16.62 42.27 -5.93
CA LYS A 81 17.20 42.90 -4.72
C LYS A 81 16.37 44.04 -4.16
N ASP A 82 15.59 44.71 -5.01
CA ASP A 82 14.83 45.92 -4.66
C ASP A 82 13.32 45.66 -4.60
N SER A 83 12.88 44.43 -4.92
CA SER A 83 11.49 44.06 -5.10
C SER A 83 11.03 42.97 -4.14
N GLY A 84 9.73 42.93 -3.82
CA GLY A 84 9.10 41.86 -3.08
C GLY A 84 8.70 40.66 -3.96
N SER A 85 8.05 39.67 -3.35
CA SER A 85 7.65 38.43 -4.03
C SER A 85 6.62 38.67 -5.14
N MET A 86 5.75 39.68 -5.00
CA MET A 86 4.73 40.02 -6.00
C MET A 86 5.33 40.54 -7.31
N TYR A 87 6.45 41.27 -7.28
CA TYR A 87 7.10 41.73 -8.51
C TYR A 87 7.68 40.58 -9.33
N THR A 88 8.18 39.55 -8.65
CA THR A 88 8.64 38.32 -9.31
C THR A 88 7.47 37.62 -9.99
N LEU A 89 6.32 37.53 -9.32
CA LEU A 89 5.09 36.96 -9.88
C LEU A 89 4.55 37.81 -11.04
N TYR A 90 4.59 39.14 -10.95
CA TYR A 90 4.15 40.07 -12.00
C TYR A 90 4.99 39.95 -13.29
N ASN A 91 6.28 39.62 -13.18
CA ASN A 91 7.14 39.42 -14.35
C ASN A 91 6.73 38.20 -15.21
N MET A 92 5.86 37.32 -14.70
CA MET A 92 5.34 36.16 -15.43
C MET A 92 3.99 36.39 -16.11
N ARG A 93 3.44 37.61 -16.05
CA ARG A 93 2.08 37.91 -16.55
C ARG A 93 1.88 37.63 -18.04
N ASP A 94 2.97 37.69 -18.79
CA ASP A 94 3.00 37.41 -20.24
C ASP A 94 3.28 35.92 -20.55
N SER A 95 3.51 35.09 -19.52
CA SER A 95 3.84 33.66 -19.64
C SER A 95 2.73 32.74 -19.10
N VAL A 96 2.04 33.17 -18.04
CA VAL A 96 1.01 32.36 -17.36
C VAL A 96 -0.37 32.81 -17.81
N HIS A 97 -1.13 31.90 -18.44
CA HIS A 97 -2.40 32.20 -19.11
C HIS A 97 -3.55 31.27 -18.70
N GLU A 98 -3.42 30.57 -17.59
CA GLU A 98 -4.42 29.66 -17.05
C GLU A 98 -4.39 29.68 -15.52
N ASP A 99 -5.31 28.96 -14.89
CA ASP A 99 -5.31 28.73 -13.44
C ASP A 99 -4.06 27.93 -13.05
N PHE A 100 -3.45 28.25 -11.92
CA PHE A 100 -2.19 27.64 -11.53
C PHE A 100 -2.07 27.41 -10.02
N LEU A 101 -1.15 26.52 -9.65
CA LEU A 101 -0.65 26.43 -8.27
C LEU A 101 0.48 27.44 -8.07
N LEU A 102 0.37 28.33 -7.09
CA LEU A 102 1.43 29.23 -6.63
C LEU A 102 2.15 28.61 -5.43
N LEU A 103 3.47 28.52 -5.49
CA LEU A 103 4.32 27.94 -4.45
C LEU A 103 5.53 28.84 -4.13
N GLU A 104 6.01 28.73 -2.89
CA GLU A 104 7.32 29.25 -2.48
C GLU A 104 8.43 28.20 -2.71
N SER A 105 9.66 28.66 -2.97
CA SER A 105 10.77 27.78 -3.36
C SER A 105 11.41 26.98 -2.21
N ASP A 106 11.10 27.32 -0.97
CA ASP A 106 11.77 26.84 0.24
C ASP A 106 10.88 26.01 1.16
N LEU A 107 9.85 25.43 0.56
CA LEU A 107 8.92 24.56 1.25
C LEU A 107 9.38 23.11 1.21
N LEU A 108 9.27 22.45 2.36
CA LEU A 108 9.23 21.01 2.47
C LEU A 108 7.82 20.62 2.92
N TYR A 109 7.09 19.88 2.09
CA TYR A 109 5.67 19.62 2.32
C TYR A 109 5.21 18.24 1.86
N ASP A 110 4.03 17.86 2.35
CA ASP A 110 3.31 16.65 1.99
C ASP A 110 2.52 16.83 0.67
N ILE A 111 2.70 15.89 -0.28
CA ILE A 111 2.01 15.89 -1.59
C ILE A 111 0.48 15.91 -1.48
N ALA A 112 -0.09 15.48 -0.36
CA ALA A 112 -1.52 15.57 -0.08
C ALA A 112 -2.01 17.02 -0.13
N GLY A 113 -1.18 18.01 0.19
CA GLY A 113 -1.51 19.42 0.01
C GLY A 113 -1.86 19.75 -1.43
N LEU A 114 -1.01 19.32 -2.38
CA LEU A 114 -1.25 19.49 -3.82
C LEU A 114 -2.53 18.77 -4.26
N LYS A 115 -2.69 17.50 -3.85
CA LYS A 115 -3.88 16.71 -4.21
C LYS A 115 -5.17 17.33 -3.68
N ASN A 116 -5.15 17.87 -2.46
CA ASN A 116 -6.31 18.55 -1.88
C ASN A 116 -6.67 19.83 -2.66
N LEU A 117 -5.69 20.62 -3.05
CA LEU A 117 -5.92 21.85 -3.84
C LEU A 117 -6.45 21.53 -5.24
N LEU A 118 -5.86 20.55 -5.92
CA LEU A 118 -6.24 20.13 -7.27
C LEU A 118 -7.63 19.50 -7.31
N ALA A 119 -8.03 18.76 -6.26
CA ALA A 119 -9.36 18.17 -6.14
C ALA A 119 -10.45 19.16 -5.67
N ASP A 120 -10.07 20.31 -5.11
CA ASP A 120 -11.03 21.31 -4.63
C ASP A 120 -11.76 21.96 -5.82
N THR A 121 -13.08 22.11 -5.75
CA THR A 121 -13.87 22.67 -6.86
C THR A 121 -13.85 24.20 -6.91
N ARG A 122 -13.42 24.86 -5.83
CA ARG A 122 -13.33 26.32 -5.75
C ARG A 122 -12.12 26.81 -6.55
N SER A 123 -12.24 27.96 -7.21
CA SER A 123 -11.21 28.49 -8.13
C SER A 123 -9.98 29.04 -7.41
N ASP A 124 -10.18 29.68 -6.25
CA ASP A 124 -9.14 30.40 -5.50
C ASP A 124 -9.08 29.85 -4.08
N VAL A 125 -8.03 29.10 -3.78
CA VAL A 125 -7.90 28.34 -2.54
C VAL A 125 -6.49 28.45 -1.99
N ILE A 126 -6.36 28.95 -0.77
CA ILE A 126 -5.09 29.01 -0.05
C ILE A 126 -5.00 27.80 0.88
N LEU A 127 -3.93 27.03 0.78
CA LEU A 127 -3.65 25.94 1.71
C LEU A 127 -3.12 26.53 3.02
N SER A 128 -3.71 26.11 4.13
CA SER A 128 -3.29 26.52 5.47
C SER A 128 -3.20 25.34 6.42
N SER A 129 -2.47 25.51 7.53
CA SER A 129 -2.35 24.50 8.58
C SER A 129 -2.86 25.00 9.94
N GLY A 130 -2.95 24.07 10.90
CA GLY A 130 -2.92 24.42 12.31
C GLY A 130 -1.54 24.91 12.75
N ALA A 131 -1.38 25.09 14.06
CA ALA A 131 -0.18 25.72 14.61
C ALA A 131 1.11 24.91 14.35
N THR A 132 2.14 25.54 13.79
CA THR A 132 3.44 24.89 13.51
C THR A 132 4.49 25.14 14.59
N HIS A 133 4.37 26.23 15.34
CA HIS A 133 5.33 26.71 16.33
C HIS A 133 6.75 26.83 15.74
N SER A 134 6.84 27.38 14.53
CA SER A 134 8.06 27.59 13.77
C SER A 134 8.76 28.93 14.07
N ASN A 135 8.05 29.91 14.65
CA ASN A 135 8.54 31.28 14.93
C ASN A 135 8.84 32.13 13.67
N ASP A 136 8.18 31.85 12.56
CA ASP A 136 8.18 32.70 11.35
C ASP A 136 6.83 32.66 10.62
N GLU A 137 5.77 32.34 11.35
CA GLU A 137 4.45 32.07 10.82
C GLU A 137 3.82 33.32 10.17
N VAL A 138 3.17 33.13 9.02
CA VAL A 138 2.20 34.08 8.49
C VAL A 138 0.81 33.60 8.92
N TYR A 139 0.19 34.33 9.83
CA TYR A 139 -1.14 34.01 10.37
C TYR A 139 -2.25 34.50 9.45
N ILE A 140 -3.34 33.74 9.36
CA ILE A 140 -4.50 34.02 8.53
C ILE A 140 -5.72 34.30 9.43
N GLU A 141 -6.43 35.37 9.10
CA GLU A 141 -7.78 35.67 9.59
C GLU A 141 -8.81 35.35 8.49
N MET A 142 -9.87 34.65 8.88
CA MET A 142 -10.98 34.25 8.00
C MET A 142 -12.28 34.96 8.35
N ASP A 143 -13.25 34.99 7.43
CA ASP A 143 -14.64 35.34 7.72
C ASP A 143 -15.45 34.14 8.26
N GLY A 144 -16.77 34.30 8.40
CA GLY A 144 -17.66 33.21 8.85
C GLY A 144 -17.89 32.08 7.83
N GLU A 145 -17.52 32.31 6.56
CA GLU A 145 -17.66 31.36 5.45
C GLU A 145 -16.33 30.68 5.08
N GLY A 146 -15.23 31.06 5.74
CA GLY A 146 -13.91 30.51 5.50
C GLY A 146 -13.14 31.20 4.37
N HIS A 147 -13.46 32.46 4.07
CA HIS A 147 -12.72 33.29 3.12
C HIS A 147 -11.66 34.14 3.81
N LEU A 148 -10.61 34.48 3.08
CA LEU A 148 -9.52 35.34 3.52
C LEU A 148 -9.99 36.76 3.88
N ILE A 149 -9.67 37.22 5.10
CA ILE A 149 -9.81 38.62 5.53
C ILE A 149 -8.45 39.31 5.56
N ALA A 150 -7.47 38.69 6.22
CA ALA A 150 -6.15 39.30 6.43
C ALA A 150 -5.05 38.23 6.60
N MET A 151 -3.81 38.63 6.32
CA MET A 151 -2.60 37.87 6.61
C MET A 151 -1.57 38.77 7.30
N SER A 152 -0.90 38.24 8.32
CA SER A 152 0.15 38.99 9.03
C SER A 152 1.10 38.08 9.78
N LYS A 153 2.38 38.45 9.85
CA LYS A 153 3.35 37.86 10.81
C LYS A 153 3.19 38.40 12.23
N GLN A 154 2.50 39.54 12.38
CA GLN A 154 2.20 40.20 13.65
C GLN A 154 0.76 39.90 14.05
N ILE A 155 0.59 39.10 15.10
CA ILE A 155 -0.71 38.66 15.62
C ILE A 155 -1.59 39.84 16.02
N GLU A 156 -0.99 40.91 16.54
CA GLU A 156 -1.66 42.13 16.96
C GLU A 156 -2.33 42.91 15.82
N LEU A 157 -1.99 42.61 14.56
CA LEU A 157 -2.63 43.19 13.39
C LEU A 157 -3.86 42.40 12.92
N LEU A 158 -4.17 41.26 13.55
CA LEU A 158 -5.30 40.41 13.22
C LEU A 158 -6.39 40.48 14.30
N GLY A 159 -7.65 40.43 13.90
CA GLY A 159 -8.78 40.29 14.83
C GLY A 159 -8.80 38.91 15.50
N ARG A 160 -8.35 37.89 14.77
CA ARG A 160 -8.18 36.51 15.26
C ARG A 160 -7.17 35.74 14.40
N VAL A 161 -6.59 34.70 14.98
CA VAL A 161 -5.71 33.75 14.27
C VAL A 161 -6.48 32.46 14.05
N ASP A 162 -6.84 32.18 12.79
CA ASP A 162 -7.61 30.99 12.46
C ASP A 162 -6.74 29.87 11.85
N ALA A 163 -5.66 30.22 11.16
CA ALA A 163 -4.74 29.29 10.51
C ALA A 163 -3.35 29.91 10.24
N GLU A 164 -2.40 29.07 9.81
CA GLU A 164 -1.07 29.49 9.32
C GLU A 164 -0.97 29.24 7.81
N LEU A 165 -0.44 30.20 7.06
CA LEU A 165 -0.19 30.07 5.62
C LEU A 165 0.89 29.04 5.35
N VAL A 166 0.63 28.11 4.43
CA VAL A 166 1.59 27.06 4.03
C VAL A 166 2.56 27.51 2.91
N GLY A 167 2.21 28.56 2.18
CA GLY A 167 2.97 28.99 0.99
C GLY A 167 2.58 28.25 -0.30
N ILE A 168 1.44 27.54 -0.31
CA ILE A 168 0.89 26.86 -1.49
C ILE A 168 -0.55 27.31 -1.69
N SER A 169 -0.88 27.83 -2.88
CA SER A 169 -2.24 28.30 -3.21
C SER A 169 -2.65 27.87 -4.61
N LYS A 170 -3.92 27.57 -4.82
CA LYS A 170 -4.53 27.50 -6.15
C LYS A 170 -5.10 28.88 -6.48
N VAL A 171 -4.63 29.47 -7.58
CA VAL A 171 -4.96 30.83 -8.00
C VAL A 171 -5.56 30.78 -9.39
N SER A 172 -6.76 31.33 -9.55
CA SER A 172 -7.36 31.47 -10.87
C SER A 172 -6.69 32.56 -11.69
N LEU A 173 -6.75 32.44 -13.02
CA LEU A 173 -6.22 33.45 -13.93
C LEU A 173 -6.83 34.84 -13.66
N ASP A 174 -8.14 34.91 -13.37
CA ASP A 174 -8.83 36.16 -13.02
C ASP A 174 -8.23 36.81 -11.76
N THR A 175 -8.00 36.02 -10.70
CA THR A 175 -7.38 36.52 -9.47
C THR A 175 -5.96 37.00 -9.73
N TYR A 176 -5.17 36.25 -10.49
CA TYR A 176 -3.81 36.65 -10.85
C TYR A 176 -3.77 37.96 -11.66
N GLN A 177 -4.67 38.13 -12.63
CA GLN A 177 -4.79 39.37 -13.39
C GLN A 177 -5.24 40.56 -12.53
N ARG A 178 -6.09 40.34 -11.52
CA ARG A 178 -6.45 41.36 -10.52
C ARG A 178 -5.25 41.74 -9.66
N MET A 179 -4.50 40.77 -9.17
CA MET A 179 -3.26 41.02 -8.41
C MET A 179 -2.28 41.85 -9.25
N CYS A 180 -2.10 41.52 -10.54
CA CYS A 180 -1.22 42.29 -11.42
C CYS A 180 -1.71 43.73 -11.62
N ARG A 181 -3.00 43.94 -11.89
CA ARG A 181 -3.58 45.28 -12.07
C ARG A 181 -3.50 46.13 -10.81
N LEU A 182 -3.68 45.53 -9.63
CA LEU A 182 -3.58 46.21 -8.34
C LEU A 182 -2.22 46.87 -8.15
N VAL A 183 -1.15 46.14 -8.44
CA VAL A 183 0.23 46.58 -8.17
C VAL A 183 0.89 47.33 -9.33
N GLU A 184 0.31 47.29 -10.52
CA GLU A 184 0.89 47.85 -11.75
C GLU A 184 1.19 49.36 -11.62
N ALA A 185 0.25 50.13 -11.07
CA ALA A 185 0.44 51.56 -10.83
C ALA A 185 1.53 51.83 -9.77
N ASP A 186 1.61 50.98 -8.74
CA ASP A 186 2.55 51.12 -7.63
C ASP A 186 3.97 50.77 -8.03
N PHE A 187 4.15 49.83 -8.97
CA PHE A 187 5.47 49.43 -9.46
C PHE A 187 6.22 50.52 -10.22
N HIS A 188 5.56 51.62 -10.57
CA HIS A 188 6.25 52.83 -11.03
C HIS A 188 7.01 53.54 -9.89
N ASN A 189 6.59 53.36 -8.63
CA ASN A 189 7.09 54.09 -7.46
C ASN A 189 7.83 53.18 -6.45
N HIS A 190 7.31 51.99 -6.15
CA HIS A 190 7.92 51.03 -5.23
C HIS A 190 7.65 49.59 -5.65
N LEU A 191 8.65 48.71 -5.50
CA LEU A 191 8.56 47.30 -5.94
C LEU A 191 8.33 46.30 -4.80
N LYS A 192 8.11 46.78 -3.56
CA LYS A 192 8.12 45.98 -2.32
C LYS A 192 6.76 45.39 -1.92
N TRP A 193 5.96 45.00 -2.90
CA TRP A 193 4.75 44.22 -2.64
C TRP A 193 5.09 42.75 -2.47
N ASP A 194 4.54 42.14 -1.43
CA ASP A 194 4.53 40.69 -1.27
C ASP A 194 3.23 40.10 -1.83
N TYR A 195 3.28 38.89 -2.38
CA TYR A 195 2.13 38.30 -3.09
C TYR A 195 0.95 38.08 -2.14
N GLU A 196 1.23 37.84 -0.87
CA GLU A 196 0.26 37.68 0.22
C GLU A 196 -0.55 38.97 0.41
N GLN A 197 0.10 40.13 0.33
CA GLN A 197 -0.57 41.43 0.42
C GLN A 197 -1.52 41.64 -0.76
N ALA A 198 -1.09 41.27 -1.97
CA ALA A 198 -1.94 41.35 -3.16
C ALA A 198 -3.14 40.38 -3.07
N LEU A 199 -2.96 39.17 -2.53
CA LEU A 199 -4.04 38.23 -2.27
C LEU A 199 -5.06 38.79 -1.27
N VAL A 200 -4.60 39.41 -0.18
CA VAL A 200 -5.50 40.05 0.81
C VAL A 200 -6.32 41.17 0.19
N GLU A 201 -5.69 42.07 -0.59
CA GLU A 201 -6.41 43.17 -1.24
C GLU A 201 -7.42 42.67 -2.28
N VAL A 202 -7.06 41.68 -3.11
CA VAL A 202 -8.01 41.06 -4.05
C VAL A 202 -9.11 40.30 -3.32
N GLY A 203 -8.80 39.70 -2.16
CA GLY A 203 -9.75 39.03 -1.27
C GLY A 203 -10.91 39.92 -0.80
N LYS A 204 -10.70 41.24 -0.74
CA LYS A 204 -11.75 42.22 -0.41
C LYS A 204 -12.77 42.41 -1.54
N GLU A 205 -12.37 42.15 -2.79
CA GLU A 205 -13.23 42.28 -3.97
C GLU A 205 -13.88 40.96 -4.37
N LYS A 206 -13.16 39.85 -4.16
CA LYS A 206 -13.56 38.50 -4.57
C LYS A 206 -13.20 37.49 -3.49
N PRO A 207 -14.11 36.57 -3.12
CA PRO A 207 -13.81 35.56 -2.10
C PRO A 207 -12.61 34.68 -2.49
N ILE A 208 -11.64 34.57 -1.58
CA ILE A 208 -10.54 33.62 -1.66
C ILE A 208 -10.69 32.64 -0.52
N SER A 209 -10.93 31.36 -0.83
CA SER A 209 -11.19 30.34 0.17
C SER A 209 -9.93 29.87 0.88
N ILE A 210 -10.06 29.57 2.17
CA ILE A 210 -9.00 28.92 2.94
C ILE A 210 -9.32 27.42 3.09
N LYS A 211 -8.34 26.58 2.78
CA LYS A 211 -8.38 25.13 3.01
C LYS A 211 -7.44 24.79 4.16
N LYS A 212 -7.97 24.78 5.38
CA LYS A 212 -7.20 24.40 6.57
C LYS A 212 -7.07 22.89 6.71
N ILE A 213 -5.84 22.41 6.78
CA ILE A 213 -5.51 21.04 7.19
C ILE A 213 -4.82 21.11 8.55
N GLU A 214 -5.56 20.78 9.62
CA GLU A 214 -5.12 21.03 11.00
C GLU A 214 -3.75 20.45 11.33
N LYS A 215 -3.45 19.23 10.86
CA LYS A 215 -2.18 18.52 11.10
C LYS A 215 -1.36 18.34 9.83
N PHE A 216 -1.34 19.37 8.97
CA PHE A 216 -0.56 19.31 7.74
C PHE A 216 0.94 19.20 8.05
N ILE A 217 1.63 18.27 7.39
CA ILE A 217 3.07 18.05 7.60
C ILE A 217 3.82 18.91 6.58
N TRP A 218 4.39 20.01 7.06
CA TRP A 218 5.16 20.93 6.24
C TRP A 218 6.12 21.79 7.08
N CYS A 219 7.03 22.48 6.40
CA CYS A 219 7.78 23.62 6.92
C CYS A 219 8.37 24.48 5.80
N GLU A 220 8.50 25.77 6.06
CA GLU A 220 9.40 26.70 5.36
C GLU A 220 10.83 26.61 5.94
N ILE A 221 11.85 26.81 5.11
CA ILE A 221 13.26 26.74 5.51
C ILE A 221 13.97 28.06 5.26
N ASP A 222 13.95 28.92 6.26
CA ASP A 222 14.52 30.26 6.21
C ASP A 222 15.65 30.52 7.23
N THR A 223 15.81 29.63 8.22
CA THR A 223 16.85 29.71 9.26
C THR A 223 17.52 28.35 9.44
N GLU A 224 18.66 28.30 10.15
CA GLU A 224 19.32 27.02 10.44
C GLU A 224 18.45 26.18 11.40
N GLU A 225 17.71 26.82 12.31
CA GLU A 225 16.72 26.15 13.17
C GLU A 225 15.61 25.48 12.36
N HIS A 226 15.11 26.14 11.31
CA HIS A 226 14.12 25.53 10.40
C HIS A 226 14.71 24.35 9.63
N LEU A 227 15.95 24.48 9.13
CA LEU A 227 16.63 23.39 8.42
C LEU A 227 16.83 22.17 9.33
N GLN A 228 17.19 22.39 10.59
CA GLN A 228 17.32 21.31 11.57
C GLN A 228 15.97 20.63 11.82
N ARG A 229 14.92 21.40 12.08
CA ARG A 229 13.54 20.90 12.25
C ARG A 229 13.06 20.14 11.00
N ALA A 230 13.39 20.63 9.81
CA ALA A 230 13.05 19.97 8.56
C ALA A 230 13.69 18.57 8.48
N LYS A 231 14.98 18.45 8.83
CA LYS A 231 15.73 17.18 8.78
C LYS A 231 15.32 16.20 9.87
N GLU A 232 15.13 16.67 11.10
CA GLU A 232 14.93 15.81 12.27
C GLU A 232 13.46 15.45 12.52
N VAL A 233 12.53 16.33 12.12
CA VAL A 233 11.12 16.20 12.51
C VAL A 233 10.21 16.07 11.30
N ILE A 234 10.30 16.99 10.34
CA ILE A 234 9.32 17.06 9.24
C ILE A 234 9.59 16.00 8.19
N TYR A 235 10.82 15.91 7.69
CA TYR A 235 11.17 14.97 6.65
C TYR A 235 10.98 13.50 7.05
N PRO A 236 11.34 13.05 8.27
CA PRO A 236 11.02 11.70 8.72
C PRO A 236 9.51 11.41 8.75
N LYS A 237 8.67 12.41 9.05
CA LYS A 237 7.20 12.27 8.98
C LYS A 237 6.70 12.16 7.54
N LEU A 238 7.26 12.94 6.60
CA LEU A 238 6.93 12.85 5.18
C LEU A 238 7.30 11.50 4.55
N LYS A 239 8.30 10.79 5.12
CA LYS A 239 8.65 9.43 4.73
C LYS A 239 7.67 8.37 5.24
N GLN A 240 6.71 8.73 6.11
CA GLN A 240 5.73 7.77 6.64
C GLN A 240 4.57 7.57 5.66
N PRO A 241 4.19 6.32 5.34
CA PRO A 241 3.13 6.03 4.37
C PRO A 241 1.73 6.59 4.73
N ALA A 242 1.50 6.95 5.99
CA ALA A 242 0.23 7.47 6.51
C ALA A 242 0.10 9.01 6.45
N ALA A 243 1.13 9.74 6.01
CA ALA A 243 1.15 11.20 6.04
C ALA A 243 0.04 11.85 5.16
N HIS A 244 -0.40 11.13 4.13
CA HIS A 244 -1.29 11.67 3.10
C HIS A 244 -2.80 11.66 3.42
N LEU A 245 -3.26 10.96 4.46
CA LEU A 245 -4.70 10.76 4.73
C LEU A 245 -5.04 10.93 6.22
N LEU A 246 -5.90 11.92 6.47
CA LEU A 246 -6.24 12.53 7.77
C LEU A 246 -7.10 11.69 8.72
N LEU A 247 -6.98 10.36 8.75
CA LEU A 247 -7.59 9.55 9.82
C LEU A 247 -6.59 8.53 10.35
N PRO A 248 -6.19 8.58 11.64
CA PRO A 248 -5.44 7.48 12.24
C PRO A 248 -6.32 6.24 12.27
N ILE A 249 -6.09 5.29 11.36
CA ILE A 249 -6.78 4.01 11.37
C ILE A 249 -6.25 3.22 12.56
N LYS A 250 -7.14 2.76 13.44
CA LYS A 250 -6.76 1.96 14.60
C LYS A 250 -6.00 0.71 14.13
N ARG A 251 -4.75 0.57 14.59
CA ARG A 251 -3.92 -0.62 14.34
C ARG A 251 -4.28 -1.73 15.32
N ASN A 252 -5.14 -2.65 14.92
CA ASN A 252 -5.38 -3.90 15.65
C ASN A 252 -4.34 -4.95 15.25
N ILE A 253 -3.78 -5.68 16.21
CA ILE A 253 -2.83 -6.77 15.94
C ILE A 253 -3.60 -8.09 15.78
N LEU A 254 -3.80 -8.48 14.53
CA LEU A 254 -4.50 -9.71 14.17
C LEU A 254 -3.52 -10.89 14.17
N LEU A 255 -3.71 -11.82 15.11
CA LEU A 255 -2.94 -13.06 15.27
C LEU A 255 -3.72 -14.28 14.76
N ASN A 256 -4.67 -14.06 13.84
CA ASN A 256 -5.32 -15.10 13.04
C ASN A 256 -4.66 -15.22 11.65
N PRO A 257 -4.76 -16.36 10.94
CA PRO A 257 -4.04 -16.59 9.69
C PRO A 257 -4.66 -15.90 8.47
N GLY A 258 -5.29 -14.73 8.63
CA GLY A 258 -5.86 -13.93 7.53
C GLY A 258 -7.40 -13.89 7.52
N PRO A 259 -8.04 -12.72 7.26
CA PRO A 259 -7.43 -11.39 7.08
C PRO A 259 -6.59 -10.96 8.29
N ALA A 260 -5.44 -10.34 8.05
CA ALA A 260 -4.45 -9.98 9.07
C ALA A 260 -4.24 -8.45 9.12
N THR A 261 -3.41 -7.97 10.04
CA THR A 261 -3.04 -6.55 10.11
C THR A 261 -2.45 -6.11 8.77
N THR A 262 -2.90 -4.99 8.23
CA THR A 262 -2.36 -4.42 6.98
C THR A 262 -1.74 -3.05 7.25
N THR A 263 -0.93 -2.57 6.32
CA THR A 263 -0.47 -1.16 6.30
C THR A 263 -1.66 -0.24 6.02
N ASP A 264 -1.54 1.04 6.40
CA ASP A 264 -2.61 2.00 6.09
C ASP A 264 -2.62 2.35 4.60
N THR A 265 -1.49 2.29 3.92
CA THR A 265 -1.40 2.44 2.46
C THR A 265 -2.27 1.44 1.71
N VAL A 266 -2.24 0.16 2.08
CA VAL A 266 -3.13 -0.85 1.46
C VAL A 266 -4.61 -0.56 1.77
N LYS A 267 -4.94 -0.10 2.98
CA LYS A 267 -6.33 0.27 3.32
C LYS A 267 -6.82 1.42 2.45
N LEU A 268 -5.98 2.42 2.30
CA LEU A 268 -6.27 3.68 1.63
C LEU A 268 -6.25 3.55 0.10
N ALA A 269 -5.52 2.58 -0.45
CA ALA A 269 -5.53 2.25 -1.87
C ALA A 269 -6.91 1.80 -2.40
N GLN A 270 -7.86 1.48 -1.51
CA GLN A 270 -9.26 1.25 -1.90
C GLN A 270 -10.01 2.54 -2.26
N ILE A 271 -9.51 3.70 -1.83
CA ILE A 271 -10.14 5.00 -2.03
C ILE A 271 -9.62 5.59 -3.34
N VAL A 272 -10.36 5.30 -4.41
CA VAL A 272 -10.06 5.73 -5.78
C VAL A 272 -11.32 6.33 -6.42
N PRO A 273 -11.20 7.16 -7.48
CA PRO A 273 -12.35 7.56 -8.29
C PRO A 273 -13.11 6.34 -8.84
N ASP A 274 -14.42 6.49 -9.02
CA ASP A 274 -15.24 5.45 -9.64
C ASP A 274 -14.79 5.20 -11.08
N ILE A 275 -14.64 3.94 -11.46
CA ILE A 275 -14.25 3.51 -12.81
C ILE A 275 -15.10 2.32 -13.26
N CYS A 276 -15.51 2.33 -14.54
CA CYS A 276 -16.12 1.16 -15.14
C CYS A 276 -15.04 0.07 -15.36
N PRO A 277 -15.21 -1.17 -14.86
CA PRO A 277 -14.18 -2.21 -14.97
C PRO A 277 -13.98 -2.75 -16.40
N ARG A 278 -14.70 -2.20 -17.38
CA ARG A 278 -14.53 -2.50 -18.80
C ARG A 278 -13.58 -1.52 -19.49
N GLU A 279 -13.22 -0.41 -18.84
CA GLU A 279 -12.24 0.56 -19.34
C GLU A 279 -10.85 -0.07 -19.46
N GLN A 280 -10.09 0.39 -20.45
CA GLN A 280 -8.76 -0.11 -20.74
C GLN A 280 -7.82 0.03 -19.53
N GLU A 281 -7.88 1.17 -18.83
CA GLU A 281 -7.07 1.45 -17.64
C GLU A 281 -7.22 0.34 -16.58
N PHE A 282 -8.45 -0.08 -16.28
CA PHE A 282 -8.69 -1.13 -15.31
C PHE A 282 -8.28 -2.51 -15.83
N GLY A 283 -8.41 -2.74 -17.14
CA GLY A 283 -7.90 -3.94 -17.79
C GLY A 283 -6.38 -4.08 -17.68
N ASP A 284 -5.65 -2.99 -17.90
CA ASP A 284 -4.19 -2.94 -17.80
C ASP A 284 -3.73 -3.13 -16.34
N LEU A 285 -4.45 -2.57 -15.35
CA LEU A 285 -4.24 -2.85 -13.92
C LEU A 285 -4.37 -4.34 -13.60
N MET A 286 -5.46 -4.98 -14.04
CA MET A 286 -5.67 -6.41 -13.81
C MET A 286 -4.60 -7.26 -14.50
N GLU A 287 -4.17 -6.87 -15.70
CA GLU A 287 -3.12 -7.56 -16.44
C GLU A 287 -1.82 -7.50 -15.64
N TRP A 288 -1.40 -6.29 -15.24
CA TRP A 288 -0.22 -6.07 -14.40
C TRP A 288 -0.26 -6.92 -13.12
N ILE A 289 -1.38 -6.93 -12.40
CA ILE A 289 -1.57 -7.76 -11.20
C ILE A 289 -1.36 -9.24 -11.51
N ALA A 290 -2.00 -9.76 -12.57
CA ALA A 290 -1.82 -11.16 -12.97
C ALA A 290 -0.35 -11.47 -13.32
N GLU A 291 0.37 -10.55 -13.96
CA GLU A 291 1.80 -10.73 -14.23
C GLU A 291 2.62 -10.81 -12.95
N GLN A 292 2.44 -9.85 -12.04
CA GLN A 292 3.22 -9.80 -10.81
C GLN A 292 2.95 -10.99 -9.90
N LEU A 293 1.70 -11.44 -9.82
CA LEU A 293 1.35 -12.65 -9.07
C LEU A 293 2.05 -13.89 -9.65
N THR A 294 2.16 -13.98 -10.97
CA THR A 294 2.90 -15.08 -11.63
C THR A 294 4.39 -15.03 -11.26
N LEU A 295 5.00 -13.84 -11.37
CA LEU A 295 6.45 -13.63 -11.20
C LEU A 295 6.96 -13.91 -9.79
N PHE A 296 6.10 -13.88 -8.77
CA PHE A 296 6.48 -14.26 -7.42
C PHE A 296 6.85 -15.73 -7.25
N VAL A 297 6.41 -16.62 -8.15
CA VAL A 297 6.60 -18.07 -8.01
C VAL A 297 7.05 -18.79 -9.27
N ALA A 298 6.97 -18.16 -10.44
CA ALA A 298 7.25 -18.80 -11.71
C ALA A 298 7.56 -17.81 -12.85
N PRO A 299 8.29 -18.23 -13.92
CA PRO A 299 8.51 -17.39 -15.08
C PRO A 299 7.24 -17.30 -15.96
N LYS A 300 6.85 -16.06 -16.34
CA LYS A 300 5.67 -15.78 -17.18
C LYS A 300 5.75 -16.43 -18.58
N SER A 301 6.93 -16.80 -19.06
CA SER A 301 7.09 -17.53 -20.32
C SER A 301 6.34 -18.87 -20.31
N GLU A 302 6.26 -19.53 -19.15
CA GLU A 302 5.72 -20.89 -18.99
C GLU A 302 4.42 -20.91 -18.15
N TYR A 303 4.23 -19.91 -17.30
CA TYR A 303 3.11 -19.84 -16.35
C TYR A 303 2.27 -18.59 -16.55
N ASP A 304 1.01 -18.64 -16.14
CA ASP A 304 0.08 -17.52 -16.18
C ASP A 304 -0.88 -17.53 -15.00
N THR A 305 -1.54 -16.40 -14.73
CA THR A 305 -2.47 -16.25 -13.62
C THR A 305 -3.91 -16.08 -14.11
N ALA A 306 -4.83 -16.88 -13.56
CA ALA A 306 -6.26 -16.66 -13.67
C ALA A 306 -6.79 -15.96 -12.41
N LEU A 307 -7.51 -14.86 -12.60
CA LEU A 307 -8.06 -14.03 -11.52
C LEU A 307 -9.56 -14.31 -11.28
N PHE A 308 -9.94 -14.41 -10.02
CA PHE A 308 -11.31 -14.64 -9.56
C PHE A 308 -11.73 -13.61 -8.52
N SER A 309 -13.00 -13.22 -8.58
CA SER A 309 -13.66 -12.45 -7.54
C SER A 309 -14.30 -13.41 -6.55
N GLY A 310 -13.77 -13.50 -5.34
CA GLY A 310 -14.18 -14.47 -4.33
C GLY A 310 -13.09 -14.77 -3.32
N SER A 311 -13.41 -15.66 -2.37
CA SER A 311 -12.44 -16.16 -1.38
C SER A 311 -11.46 -17.16 -2.01
N GLY A 312 -10.41 -17.53 -1.27
CA GLY A 312 -9.50 -18.60 -1.69
C GLY A 312 -10.21 -19.93 -1.98
N THR A 313 -11.27 -20.26 -1.23
CA THR A 313 -12.08 -21.47 -1.47
C THR A 313 -12.71 -21.47 -2.87
N ALA A 314 -13.12 -20.30 -3.39
CA ALA A 314 -13.65 -20.21 -4.76
C ALA A 314 -12.60 -20.62 -5.81
N ALA A 315 -11.33 -20.31 -5.58
CA ALA A 315 -10.25 -20.71 -6.48
C ALA A 315 -9.91 -22.21 -6.33
N VAL A 316 -9.96 -22.78 -5.11
CA VAL A 316 -9.87 -24.26 -4.91
C VAL A 316 -10.98 -24.96 -5.68
N GLU A 317 -12.20 -24.47 -5.53
CA GLU A 317 -13.39 -25.01 -6.16
C GLU A 317 -13.31 -24.90 -7.69
N SER A 318 -12.81 -23.77 -8.21
CA SER A 318 -12.54 -23.60 -9.63
C SER A 318 -11.57 -24.65 -10.17
N VAL A 319 -10.44 -24.88 -9.49
CA VAL A 319 -9.45 -25.88 -9.91
C VAL A 319 -10.05 -27.29 -9.86
N ILE A 320 -10.64 -27.71 -8.74
CA ILE A 320 -11.18 -29.07 -8.60
C ILE A 320 -12.32 -29.33 -9.60
N SER A 321 -13.18 -28.35 -9.84
CA SER A 321 -14.30 -28.50 -10.78
C SER A 321 -13.91 -28.42 -12.25
N SER A 322 -12.77 -27.80 -12.59
CA SER A 322 -12.37 -27.56 -13.98
C SER A 322 -11.21 -28.44 -14.48
N VAL A 323 -10.27 -28.81 -13.62
CA VAL A 323 -8.95 -29.34 -14.05
C VAL A 323 -8.91 -30.87 -14.21
N ILE A 324 -9.76 -31.60 -13.48
CA ILE A 324 -9.63 -33.06 -13.37
C ILE A 324 -10.17 -33.80 -14.61
N GLY A 325 -11.14 -33.21 -15.32
CA GLY A 325 -11.81 -33.85 -16.46
C GLY A 325 -12.45 -35.19 -16.08
N GLU A 326 -12.20 -36.22 -16.89
CA GLU A 326 -12.62 -37.62 -16.66
C GLU A 326 -11.60 -38.44 -15.84
N GLY A 327 -10.52 -37.80 -15.37
CA GLY A 327 -9.50 -38.45 -14.57
C GLY A 327 -9.89 -38.63 -13.10
N LYS A 328 -8.99 -39.25 -12.34
CA LYS A 328 -9.10 -39.38 -10.89
C LYS A 328 -8.16 -38.40 -10.17
N LEU A 329 -8.62 -37.88 -9.02
CA LEU A 329 -7.88 -36.98 -8.12
C LEU A 329 -7.48 -37.71 -6.82
N LEU A 330 -6.21 -37.64 -6.42
CA LEU A 330 -5.75 -38.04 -5.09
C LEU A 330 -5.58 -36.81 -4.21
N ILE A 331 -6.28 -36.74 -3.09
CA ILE A 331 -6.24 -35.62 -2.15
C ILE A 331 -5.42 -36.04 -0.94
N LEU A 332 -4.32 -35.32 -0.66
CA LEU A 332 -3.49 -35.53 0.51
C LEU A 332 -4.05 -34.67 1.66
N SER A 333 -4.72 -35.31 2.62
CA SER A 333 -5.43 -34.62 3.70
C SER A 333 -4.76 -34.86 5.05
N ASN A 334 -4.11 -33.82 5.58
CA ASN A 334 -3.63 -33.77 6.97
C ASN A 334 -4.20 -32.56 7.73
N GLY A 335 -5.41 -32.14 7.37
CA GLY A 335 -6.14 -31.10 8.08
C GLY A 335 -7.36 -30.59 7.31
N ALA A 336 -8.00 -29.57 7.87
CA ALA A 336 -9.33 -29.15 7.46
C ALA A 336 -9.42 -28.56 6.04
N TYR A 337 -8.31 -28.15 5.42
CA TYR A 337 -8.34 -27.66 4.03
C TYR A 337 -8.24 -28.81 3.03
N GLY A 338 -7.53 -29.89 3.35
CA GLY A 338 -7.57 -31.14 2.58
C GLY A 338 -8.95 -31.82 2.66
N GLU A 339 -9.56 -31.85 3.85
CA GLU A 339 -10.95 -32.30 4.04
C GLU A 339 -11.92 -31.48 3.17
N ARG A 340 -11.77 -30.14 3.15
CA ARG A 340 -12.58 -29.28 2.30
C ARG A 340 -12.39 -29.57 0.80
N MET A 341 -11.18 -29.89 0.35
CA MET A 341 -10.96 -30.30 -1.04
C MET A 341 -11.74 -31.58 -1.37
N ALA A 342 -11.82 -32.53 -0.43
CA ALA A 342 -12.62 -33.75 -0.61
C ALA A 342 -14.12 -33.46 -0.66
N GLU A 343 -14.62 -32.59 0.22
CA GLU A 343 -16.02 -32.12 0.19
C GLU A 343 -16.37 -31.46 -1.16
N ILE A 344 -15.49 -30.57 -1.66
CA ILE A 344 -15.64 -29.94 -2.97
C ILE A 344 -15.65 -30.99 -4.08
N ALA A 345 -14.70 -31.94 -4.07
CA ALA A 345 -14.63 -33.00 -5.07
C ALA A 345 -15.91 -33.85 -5.08
N GLN A 346 -16.49 -34.13 -3.91
CA GLN A 346 -17.76 -34.83 -3.76
C GLN A 346 -18.94 -34.03 -4.34
N VAL A 347 -19.02 -32.72 -4.07
CA VAL A 347 -20.08 -31.82 -4.59
C VAL A 347 -20.09 -31.81 -6.12
N TYR A 348 -18.91 -31.82 -6.76
CA TYR A 348 -18.76 -31.81 -8.22
C TYR A 348 -18.67 -33.20 -8.86
N HIS A 349 -18.95 -34.26 -8.08
CA HIS A 349 -18.88 -35.65 -8.51
C HIS A 349 -17.56 -35.98 -9.25
N VAL A 350 -16.44 -35.45 -8.75
CA VAL A 350 -15.10 -35.77 -9.23
C VAL A 350 -14.71 -37.16 -8.69
N ASP A 351 -14.23 -38.06 -9.55
CA ASP A 351 -13.64 -39.34 -9.10
C ASP A 351 -12.40 -39.01 -8.27
N HIS A 352 -12.43 -39.32 -6.97
CA HIS A 352 -11.35 -38.96 -6.08
C HIS A 352 -11.10 -40.03 -5.00
N GLU A 353 -9.90 -39.96 -4.43
CA GLU A 353 -9.48 -40.71 -3.27
C GLU A 353 -8.81 -39.77 -2.28
N VAL A 354 -9.04 -39.99 -0.98
CA VAL A 354 -8.41 -39.22 0.08
C VAL A 354 -7.36 -40.09 0.77
N LEU A 355 -6.11 -39.62 0.80
CA LEU A 355 -5.09 -40.16 1.70
C LEU A 355 -5.13 -39.34 2.98
N GLU A 356 -5.82 -39.86 3.99
CA GLU A 356 -5.87 -39.26 5.31
C GLU A 356 -4.55 -39.48 6.07
N SER A 357 -4.07 -38.42 6.73
CA SER A 357 -2.87 -38.44 7.56
C SER A 357 -3.06 -37.61 8.82
N SER A 358 -2.13 -37.75 9.76
CA SER A 358 -2.18 -37.03 11.04
C SER A 358 -2.05 -35.52 10.83
N SER A 359 -2.92 -34.74 11.47
CA SER A 359 -2.81 -33.28 11.47
C SER A 359 -1.64 -32.74 12.30
N MET A 360 -0.88 -33.62 12.96
CA MET A 360 0.29 -33.25 13.78
C MET A 360 1.61 -33.74 13.20
N LEU A 361 1.59 -34.48 12.08
CA LEU A 361 2.79 -35.01 11.42
C LEU A 361 2.80 -34.66 9.92
N PRO A 362 3.99 -34.54 9.30
CA PRO A 362 4.10 -34.42 7.86
C PRO A 362 3.50 -35.63 7.14
N LEU A 363 3.12 -35.43 5.88
CA LEU A 363 2.71 -36.50 4.99
C LEU A 363 3.87 -37.50 4.78
N SER A 364 3.56 -38.80 4.85
CA SER A 364 4.53 -39.86 4.53
C SER A 364 4.67 -40.00 3.02
N LEU A 365 5.88 -39.76 2.50
CA LEU A 365 6.15 -39.88 1.06
C LEU A 365 5.92 -41.30 0.53
N ASP A 366 6.28 -42.33 1.30
CA ASP A 366 6.04 -43.73 0.93
C ASP A 366 4.54 -44.04 0.82
N ALA A 367 3.72 -43.46 1.72
CA ALA A 367 2.27 -43.63 1.67
C ALA A 367 1.66 -42.88 0.47
N VAL A 368 2.19 -41.69 0.15
CA VAL A 368 1.80 -40.92 -1.04
C VAL A 368 2.12 -41.71 -2.31
N GLU A 369 3.35 -42.23 -2.45
CA GLU A 369 3.76 -43.03 -3.61
C GLU A 369 2.92 -44.31 -3.74
N THR A 370 2.68 -45.01 -2.63
CA THR A 370 1.82 -46.20 -2.62
C THR A 370 0.40 -45.88 -3.11
N ALA A 371 -0.17 -44.75 -2.68
CA ALA A 371 -1.50 -44.31 -3.13
C ALA A 371 -1.52 -43.92 -4.62
N ILE A 372 -0.45 -43.30 -5.13
CA ILE A 372 -0.29 -43.00 -6.56
C ILE A 372 -0.24 -44.30 -7.37
N ILE A 373 0.61 -45.26 -6.98
CA ILE A 373 0.76 -46.55 -7.67
C ILE A 373 -0.55 -47.34 -7.67
N ARG A 374 -1.27 -47.35 -6.55
CA ARG A 374 -2.58 -48.01 -6.42
C ARG A 374 -3.60 -47.47 -7.43
N ASN A 375 -3.51 -46.19 -7.78
CA ASN A 375 -4.48 -45.50 -8.65
C ASN A 375 -3.98 -45.25 -10.08
N LYS A 376 -2.81 -45.76 -10.46
CA LYS A 376 -2.09 -45.43 -11.70
C LYS A 376 -2.90 -45.49 -13.01
N ASN A 377 -3.95 -46.30 -13.06
CA ASN A 377 -4.74 -46.49 -14.29
C ASN A 377 -5.71 -45.33 -14.57
N LYS A 378 -6.05 -44.53 -13.56
CA LYS A 378 -7.00 -43.41 -13.68
C LYS A 378 -6.50 -42.11 -13.05
N LEU A 379 -5.51 -42.19 -12.16
CA LEU A 379 -4.99 -41.01 -11.47
C LEU A 379 -4.35 -40.07 -12.48
N THR A 380 -4.81 -38.82 -12.45
CA THR A 380 -4.28 -37.74 -13.29
C THR A 380 -3.73 -36.60 -12.46
N HIS A 381 -4.27 -36.41 -11.25
CA HIS A 381 -3.94 -35.27 -10.40
C HIS A 381 -3.73 -35.68 -8.95
N VAL A 382 -2.81 -35.00 -8.28
CA VAL A 382 -2.63 -35.02 -6.82
C VAL A 382 -2.86 -33.61 -6.30
N ALA A 383 -3.63 -33.45 -5.22
CA ALA A 383 -3.86 -32.16 -4.55
C ALA A 383 -3.33 -32.18 -3.12
N VAL A 384 -2.65 -31.10 -2.72
CA VAL A 384 -2.08 -30.94 -1.38
C VAL A 384 -2.17 -29.49 -0.89
N VAL A 385 -2.30 -29.31 0.43
CA VAL A 385 -2.16 -28.00 1.09
C VAL A 385 -0.70 -27.78 1.46
N HIS A 386 -0.09 -26.67 1.03
CA HIS A 386 1.31 -26.40 1.33
C HIS A 386 1.51 -26.06 2.82
N ASN A 387 0.75 -25.10 3.37
CA ASN A 387 0.79 -24.73 4.79
C ASN A 387 -0.57 -24.97 5.46
N GLU A 388 -0.68 -26.06 6.20
CA GLU A 388 -1.92 -26.52 6.82
C GLU A 388 -2.19 -25.72 8.11
N THR A 389 -2.89 -24.58 7.98
CA THR A 389 -3.15 -23.65 9.10
C THR A 389 -4.05 -24.20 10.21
N THR A 390 -4.57 -25.42 10.05
CA THR A 390 -5.23 -26.18 11.13
C THR A 390 -4.24 -26.48 12.26
N SER A 391 -3.00 -26.83 11.92
CA SER A 391 -1.96 -27.22 12.88
C SER A 391 -0.67 -26.40 12.80
N GLY A 392 -0.40 -25.77 11.65
CA GLY A 392 0.85 -25.05 11.38
C GLY A 392 1.91 -25.91 10.69
N ILE A 393 1.54 -27.07 10.14
CA ILE A 393 2.45 -27.94 9.38
C ILE A 393 2.75 -27.37 8.01
N LEU A 394 4.02 -27.44 7.61
CA LEU A 394 4.49 -27.23 6.25
C LEU A 394 4.69 -28.57 5.54
N ASN A 395 3.91 -28.86 4.50
CA ASN A 395 4.06 -30.05 3.68
C ASN A 395 5.13 -29.83 2.60
N ASP A 396 5.99 -30.83 2.36
CA ASP A 396 7.10 -30.75 1.40
C ASP A 396 6.59 -30.93 -0.05
N ILE A 397 6.21 -29.81 -0.67
CA ILE A 397 5.73 -29.80 -2.05
C ILE A 397 6.81 -30.14 -3.08
N ASP A 398 8.10 -29.98 -2.74
CA ASP A 398 9.20 -30.34 -3.64
C ASP A 398 9.34 -31.86 -3.74
N ALA A 399 9.28 -32.56 -2.61
CA ALA A 399 9.32 -34.01 -2.57
C ALA A 399 8.05 -34.62 -3.22
N ILE A 400 6.87 -34.08 -2.92
CA ILE A 400 5.61 -34.53 -3.51
C ILE A 400 5.61 -34.27 -5.02
N GLY A 401 6.10 -33.12 -5.48
CA GLY A 401 6.20 -32.78 -6.89
C GLY A 401 7.14 -33.70 -7.68
N LYS A 402 8.26 -34.12 -7.09
CA LYS A 402 9.15 -35.12 -7.69
C LYS A 402 8.46 -36.48 -7.87
N LEU A 403 7.69 -36.92 -6.87
CA LEU A 403 6.89 -38.16 -6.98
C LEU A 403 5.82 -38.02 -8.06
N CYS A 404 5.11 -36.89 -8.10
CA CYS A 404 4.09 -36.65 -9.12
C CYS A 404 4.68 -36.70 -10.53
N ALA A 405 5.84 -36.06 -10.74
CA ALA A 405 6.55 -36.09 -12.02
C ALA A 405 7.04 -37.49 -12.41
N LEU A 406 7.52 -38.30 -11.44
CA LEU A 406 7.94 -39.68 -11.68
C LEU A 406 6.80 -40.58 -12.20
N HIS A 407 5.57 -40.31 -11.75
CA HIS A 407 4.38 -41.06 -12.12
C HIS A 407 3.49 -40.35 -13.16
N GLU A 408 3.99 -39.28 -13.78
CA GLU A 408 3.30 -38.51 -14.82
C GLU A 408 1.91 -37.98 -14.40
N VAL A 409 1.74 -37.63 -13.12
CA VAL A 409 0.53 -37.00 -12.57
C VAL A 409 0.76 -35.52 -12.27
N ASP A 410 -0.27 -34.71 -12.47
CA ASP A 410 -0.23 -33.27 -12.25
C ASP A 410 -0.41 -32.89 -10.77
N LEU A 411 0.40 -31.95 -10.28
CA LEU A 411 0.32 -31.48 -8.90
C LEU A 411 -0.48 -30.17 -8.78
N ILE A 412 -1.50 -30.20 -7.93
CA ILE A 412 -2.31 -29.06 -7.49
C ILE A 412 -1.90 -28.70 -6.06
N VAL A 413 -1.58 -27.42 -5.82
CA VAL A 413 -1.16 -26.93 -4.51
C VAL A 413 -2.07 -25.80 -4.03
N ASP A 414 -2.76 -26.02 -2.91
CA ASP A 414 -3.33 -24.94 -2.11
C ASP A 414 -2.19 -24.25 -1.36
N ALA A 415 -1.84 -23.05 -1.80
CA ALA A 415 -0.81 -22.21 -1.21
C ALA A 415 -1.42 -20.95 -0.54
N MET A 416 -2.68 -21.00 -0.10
CA MET A 416 -3.40 -19.84 0.45
C MET A 416 -2.63 -19.15 1.56
N SER A 417 -2.00 -19.92 2.42
CA SER A 417 -1.31 -19.45 3.64
C SER A 417 0.22 -19.53 3.52
N SER A 418 0.78 -19.84 2.35
CA SER A 418 2.23 -19.90 2.12
C SER A 418 2.70 -18.94 1.02
N TYR A 419 1.95 -18.81 -0.07
CA TYR A 419 2.24 -17.88 -1.16
C TYR A 419 2.40 -16.44 -0.65
N GLY A 420 3.42 -15.74 -1.13
CA GLY A 420 3.75 -14.37 -0.70
C GLY A 420 4.47 -14.28 0.66
N ALA A 421 4.76 -15.42 1.31
CA ALA A 421 5.65 -15.48 2.48
C ALA A 421 6.74 -16.53 2.31
N ILE A 422 6.39 -17.79 2.11
CA ILE A 422 7.36 -18.87 1.95
C ILE A 422 7.85 -18.83 0.49
N PRO A 423 9.17 -18.80 0.21
CA PRO A 423 9.69 -18.88 -1.15
C PRO A 423 9.18 -20.15 -1.84
N ILE A 424 8.61 -20.01 -3.03
CA ILE A 424 8.07 -21.11 -3.85
C ILE A 424 8.61 -20.97 -5.26
N ASN A 425 9.06 -22.07 -5.85
CA ASN A 425 9.44 -22.14 -7.26
C ASN A 425 8.63 -23.25 -7.95
N MET A 426 7.53 -22.88 -8.60
CA MET A 426 6.60 -23.86 -9.17
C MET A 426 7.27 -24.81 -10.18
N LYS A 427 8.24 -24.31 -10.97
CA LYS A 427 8.94 -25.12 -11.97
C LYS A 427 9.86 -26.16 -11.32
N ALA A 428 10.57 -25.77 -10.25
CA ALA A 428 11.41 -26.68 -9.49
C ALA A 428 10.56 -27.72 -8.75
N SER A 429 9.48 -27.28 -8.10
CA SER A 429 8.54 -28.09 -7.35
C SER A 429 7.56 -28.89 -8.23
N LYS A 430 7.65 -28.79 -9.57
CA LYS A 430 6.75 -29.49 -10.53
C LYS A 430 5.26 -29.24 -10.27
N VAL A 431 4.91 -28.03 -9.83
CA VAL A 431 3.53 -27.63 -9.57
C VAL A 431 2.85 -27.20 -10.88
N SER A 432 1.71 -27.82 -11.18
CA SER A 432 0.90 -27.51 -12.36
C SER A 432 -0.10 -26.38 -12.07
N PHE A 433 -0.70 -26.36 -10.88
CA PHE A 433 -1.65 -25.33 -10.44
C PHE A 433 -1.37 -24.93 -9.00
N LEU A 434 -1.13 -23.65 -8.75
CA LEU A 434 -0.94 -23.07 -7.41
C LEU A 434 -2.06 -22.08 -7.13
N ILE A 435 -2.70 -22.20 -5.97
CA ILE A 435 -3.90 -21.45 -5.61
C ILE A 435 -3.57 -20.51 -4.45
N SER A 436 -4.02 -19.25 -4.50
CA SER A 436 -3.92 -18.31 -3.37
C SER A 436 -4.97 -17.20 -3.39
N SER A 437 -4.84 -16.22 -2.48
CA SER A 437 -5.76 -15.09 -2.32
C SER A 437 -5.06 -13.81 -1.85
N SER A 438 -5.71 -12.68 -2.07
CA SER A 438 -5.17 -11.34 -1.79
C SER A 438 -4.94 -11.04 -0.30
N ASN A 439 -5.70 -11.66 0.61
CA ASN A 439 -5.78 -11.24 2.02
C ASN A 439 -5.02 -12.12 3.03
N LYS A 440 -4.08 -12.92 2.53
CA LYS A 440 -3.20 -13.76 3.35
C LYS A 440 -1.83 -13.08 3.44
N ASN A 441 -0.76 -13.76 3.01
CA ASN A 441 0.59 -13.22 3.18
C ASN A 441 0.95 -12.13 2.17
N LEU A 442 0.14 -11.90 1.14
CA LEU A 442 0.23 -10.69 0.31
C LEU A 442 -0.10 -9.41 1.09
N GLN A 443 -0.82 -9.54 2.21
CA GLN A 443 -1.23 -8.42 3.07
C GLN A 443 -2.22 -7.44 2.39
N GLY A 444 -2.96 -7.90 1.37
CA GLY A 444 -4.04 -7.16 0.72
C GLY A 444 -5.39 -7.29 1.43
N MET A 445 -6.44 -6.75 0.80
CA MET A 445 -7.83 -6.86 1.26
C MET A 445 -8.51 -8.10 0.69
N ALA A 446 -9.50 -8.65 1.40
CA ALA A 446 -10.21 -9.86 0.95
C ALA A 446 -11.15 -9.57 -0.22
N GLY A 447 -11.27 -10.51 -1.15
CA GLY A 447 -12.19 -10.41 -2.29
C GLY A 447 -11.62 -10.90 -3.62
N ILE A 448 -10.31 -11.13 -3.71
CA ILE A 448 -9.65 -11.64 -4.90
C ILE A 448 -8.94 -12.95 -4.58
N SER A 449 -9.19 -13.96 -5.39
CA SER A 449 -8.44 -15.21 -5.40
C SER A 449 -7.88 -15.48 -6.78
N PHE A 450 -6.83 -16.27 -6.85
CA PHE A 450 -6.12 -16.47 -8.11
C PHE A 450 -5.43 -17.83 -8.17
N ILE A 451 -5.19 -18.27 -9.40
CA ILE A 451 -4.56 -19.54 -9.72
C ILE A 451 -3.40 -19.24 -10.65
N VAL A 452 -2.18 -19.52 -10.22
CA VAL A 452 -1.00 -19.54 -11.09
C VAL A 452 -0.90 -20.93 -11.69
N ALA A 453 -0.95 -21.03 -13.02
CA ALA A 453 -1.05 -22.30 -13.73
C ALA A 453 0.02 -22.45 -14.79
N TYR A 454 0.51 -23.67 -14.99
CA TYR A 454 1.37 -24.01 -16.11
C TYR A 454 0.57 -23.95 -17.42
N LYS A 455 0.98 -23.11 -18.37
CA LYS A 455 0.17 -22.75 -19.54
C LYS A 455 -0.28 -23.95 -20.36
N GLU A 456 0.60 -24.94 -20.57
CA GLU A 456 0.25 -26.13 -21.34
C GLU A 456 -0.87 -26.94 -20.68
N LYS A 457 -0.92 -27.00 -19.34
CA LYS A 457 -1.96 -27.71 -18.59
C LYS A 457 -3.26 -26.92 -18.59
N LEU A 458 -3.16 -25.59 -18.46
CA LEU A 458 -4.31 -24.69 -18.59
C LEU A 458 -4.99 -24.81 -19.96
N GLN A 459 -4.21 -24.92 -21.05
CA GLN A 459 -4.76 -25.07 -22.40
C GLN A 459 -5.51 -26.40 -22.63
N LYS A 460 -5.11 -27.48 -21.94
CA LYS A 460 -5.81 -28.78 -22.05
C LYS A 460 -7.25 -28.74 -21.51
N ILE A 461 -7.56 -27.80 -20.62
CA ILE A 461 -8.90 -27.64 -20.03
C ILE A 461 -9.92 -27.17 -21.07
N LYS A 462 -9.47 -26.55 -22.17
CA LYS A 462 -10.34 -26.00 -23.24
C LYS A 462 -11.45 -26.94 -23.68
N ASP A 463 -11.12 -28.22 -23.79
CA ASP A 463 -11.98 -29.25 -24.36
C ASP A 463 -12.81 -30.00 -23.30
N TYR A 464 -12.67 -29.64 -22.02
CA TYR A 464 -13.43 -30.25 -20.94
C TYR A 464 -14.82 -29.64 -20.83
N SER A 465 -15.81 -30.46 -20.47
CA SER A 465 -17.16 -29.97 -20.19
C SER A 465 -17.17 -29.20 -18.87
N PRO A 466 -17.62 -27.94 -18.85
CA PRO A 466 -17.59 -27.14 -17.64
C PRO A 466 -18.61 -27.63 -16.62
N LYS A 467 -18.18 -27.82 -15.37
CA LYS A 467 -19.07 -28.24 -14.27
C LYS A 467 -19.72 -27.07 -13.52
N SER A 468 -19.25 -25.85 -13.75
CA SER A 468 -19.81 -24.61 -13.21
C SER A 468 -19.64 -23.48 -14.22
N TYR A 469 -20.40 -22.39 -14.07
CA TYR A 469 -20.27 -21.24 -14.96
C TYR A 469 -19.30 -20.19 -14.41
N TYR A 470 -19.55 -19.70 -13.19
CA TYR A 470 -18.75 -18.64 -12.56
C TYR A 470 -17.33 -19.10 -12.23
N LEU A 471 -17.17 -20.34 -11.77
CA LEU A 471 -15.89 -20.93 -11.36
C LEU A 471 -15.19 -21.73 -12.47
N ASP A 472 -15.68 -21.67 -13.71
CA ASP A 472 -14.98 -22.24 -14.87
C ASP A 472 -13.61 -21.57 -15.05
N LEU A 473 -12.55 -22.34 -14.80
CA LEU A 473 -11.17 -21.87 -14.88
C LEU A 473 -10.78 -21.41 -16.28
N TYR A 474 -11.06 -22.24 -17.29
CA TYR A 474 -10.61 -21.98 -18.64
C TYR A 474 -11.35 -20.79 -19.24
N LYS A 475 -12.67 -20.71 -19.06
CA LYS A 475 -13.46 -19.61 -19.61
C LYS A 475 -13.14 -18.28 -18.93
N GLN A 476 -12.83 -18.26 -17.64
CA GLN A 476 -12.36 -17.06 -16.96
C GLN A 476 -11.03 -16.58 -17.55
N TYR A 477 -10.07 -17.50 -17.70
CA TYR A 477 -8.76 -17.22 -18.25
C TYR A 477 -8.82 -16.78 -19.72
N GLU A 478 -9.46 -17.57 -20.58
CA GLU A 478 -9.61 -17.32 -22.03
C GLU A 478 -10.26 -15.95 -22.30
N HIS A 479 -11.31 -15.61 -21.54
CA HIS A 479 -11.97 -14.33 -21.69
C HIS A 479 -11.01 -13.18 -21.35
N PHE A 480 -10.32 -13.26 -20.21
CA PHE A 480 -9.37 -12.23 -19.78
C PHE A 480 -8.22 -12.05 -20.77
N GLN A 481 -7.62 -13.13 -21.26
CA GLN A 481 -6.53 -13.04 -22.24
C GLN A 481 -6.96 -12.38 -23.56
N ARG A 482 -8.22 -12.55 -23.96
CA ARG A 482 -8.73 -11.97 -25.22
C ARG A 482 -9.18 -10.52 -25.08
N THR A 483 -9.71 -10.13 -23.92
CA THR A 483 -10.41 -8.85 -23.75
C THR A 483 -9.77 -7.91 -22.73
N ARG A 484 -8.82 -8.39 -21.92
CA ARG A 484 -8.32 -7.74 -20.69
C ARG A 484 -9.42 -7.38 -19.70
N GLN A 485 -10.53 -8.10 -19.73
CA GLN A 485 -11.64 -7.90 -18.80
C GLN A 485 -11.97 -9.21 -18.11
N LEU A 486 -12.43 -9.19 -16.85
CA LEU A 486 -13.05 -10.39 -16.28
C LEU A 486 -14.42 -10.61 -16.90
N ARG A 487 -14.90 -11.86 -16.84
CA ARG A 487 -16.23 -12.21 -17.37
C ARG A 487 -17.34 -11.42 -16.68
N PHE A 488 -17.21 -11.21 -15.37
CA PHE A 488 -18.18 -10.53 -14.51
C PHE A 488 -17.52 -9.35 -13.78
N THR A 489 -18.34 -8.52 -13.11
CA THR A 489 -17.88 -7.35 -12.36
C THR A 489 -16.88 -7.75 -11.27
N PRO A 490 -15.62 -7.27 -11.36
CA PRO A 490 -14.63 -7.45 -10.31
C PRO A 490 -14.85 -6.51 -9.13
N PRO A 491 -14.32 -6.81 -7.93
CA PRO A 491 -14.25 -5.87 -6.82
C PRO A 491 -13.16 -4.83 -7.09
N VAL A 492 -13.53 -3.79 -7.86
CA VAL A 492 -12.63 -2.73 -8.37
C VAL A 492 -11.68 -2.20 -7.30
N GLN A 493 -12.22 -1.75 -6.17
CA GLN A 493 -11.43 -1.16 -5.08
C GLN A 493 -10.49 -2.18 -4.43
N THR A 494 -10.86 -3.46 -4.40
CA THR A 494 -9.98 -4.53 -3.88
C THR A 494 -8.80 -4.79 -4.83
N PHE A 495 -8.94 -4.57 -6.14
CA PHE A 495 -7.84 -4.68 -7.10
C PHE A 495 -6.79 -3.58 -6.86
N TYR A 496 -7.21 -2.34 -6.62
CA TYR A 496 -6.27 -1.27 -6.25
C TYR A 496 -5.58 -1.53 -4.90
N ALA A 497 -6.29 -2.07 -3.90
CA ALA A 497 -5.66 -2.51 -2.66
C ALA A 497 -4.64 -3.64 -2.89
N LEU A 498 -4.94 -4.56 -3.79
CA LEU A 498 -4.05 -5.66 -4.17
C LEU A 498 -2.82 -5.16 -4.92
N GLU A 499 -2.96 -4.17 -5.80
CA GLU A 499 -1.83 -3.50 -6.47
C GLU A 499 -0.85 -2.94 -5.42
N GLN A 500 -1.35 -2.14 -4.48
CA GLN A 500 -0.52 -1.58 -3.42
C GLN A 500 0.14 -2.67 -2.56
N ALA A 501 -0.59 -3.75 -2.26
CA ALA A 501 -0.06 -4.89 -1.52
C ALA A 501 1.05 -5.64 -2.29
N ILE A 502 0.94 -5.76 -3.62
CA ILE A 502 1.97 -6.32 -4.49
C ILE A 502 3.20 -5.42 -4.51
N ILE A 503 3.02 -4.10 -4.65
CA ILE A 503 4.13 -3.12 -4.59
C ILE A 503 4.88 -3.24 -3.26
N GLU A 504 4.15 -3.28 -2.13
CA GLU A 504 4.76 -3.47 -0.81
C GLU A 504 5.47 -4.82 -0.66
N THR A 505 4.93 -5.87 -1.29
CA THR A 505 5.55 -7.20 -1.33
C THR A 505 6.85 -7.20 -2.14
N GLN A 506 6.90 -6.48 -3.26
CA GLN A 506 8.12 -6.30 -4.06
C GLN A 506 9.18 -5.49 -3.30
N ASN A 507 8.76 -4.42 -2.62
CA ASN A 507 9.65 -3.56 -1.84
C ASN A 507 10.28 -4.29 -0.65
N GLU A 508 9.49 -5.10 0.06
CA GLU A 508 10.01 -5.93 1.16
C GLU A 508 10.81 -7.12 0.64
N GLY A 509 10.31 -7.81 -0.38
CA GLY A 509 10.80 -9.08 -0.88
C GLY A 509 10.27 -10.27 -0.06
N ILE A 510 9.90 -11.36 -0.74
CA ILE A 510 9.31 -12.56 -0.11
C ILE A 510 10.26 -13.19 0.92
N GLU A 511 11.55 -13.30 0.62
CA GLU A 511 12.58 -13.81 1.54
C GLU A 511 12.67 -12.99 2.83
N GLN A 512 12.65 -11.66 2.74
CA GLN A 512 12.72 -10.79 3.91
C GLN A 512 11.43 -10.83 4.71
N ARG A 513 10.27 -10.91 4.03
CA ARG A 513 8.99 -11.13 4.69
C ARG A 513 8.98 -12.45 5.46
N TYR A 514 9.48 -13.54 4.86
CA TYR A 514 9.61 -14.83 5.54
C TYR A 514 10.52 -14.74 6.76
N LYS A 515 11.63 -14.00 6.64
CA LYS A 515 12.55 -13.74 7.75
C LYS A 515 11.87 -12.97 8.88
N ARG A 516 11.09 -11.92 8.58
CA ARG A 516 10.30 -11.18 9.57
C ARG A 516 9.27 -12.06 10.27
N TYR A 517 8.52 -12.87 9.53
CA TYR A 517 7.58 -13.84 10.13
C TYR A 517 8.31 -14.89 10.96
N THR A 518 9.49 -15.36 10.51
CA THR A 518 10.33 -16.28 11.26
C THR A 518 10.83 -15.66 12.57
N GLU A 519 11.22 -14.39 12.57
CA GLU A 519 11.65 -13.68 13.79
C GLU A 519 10.48 -13.54 14.78
N SER A 520 9.30 -13.14 14.31
CA SER A 520 8.07 -13.13 15.10
C SER A 520 7.72 -14.51 15.68
N TRP A 521 7.84 -15.56 14.88
CA TRP A 521 7.64 -16.94 15.33
C TRP A 521 8.68 -17.36 16.37
N GLN A 522 9.97 -17.04 16.18
CA GLN A 522 11.02 -17.34 17.16
C GLN A 522 10.75 -16.65 18.51
N THR A 523 10.31 -15.39 18.47
CA THR A 523 9.85 -14.66 19.66
C THR A 523 8.67 -15.37 20.32
N LEU A 524 7.65 -15.76 19.54
CA LEU A 524 6.51 -16.53 20.05
C LEU A 524 6.97 -17.80 20.77
N ILE A 525 7.80 -18.63 20.13
CA ILE A 525 8.28 -19.90 20.71
C ILE A 525 9.03 -19.67 22.02
N LYS A 526 9.96 -18.71 22.09
CA LYS A 526 10.68 -18.36 23.32
C LYS A 526 9.72 -17.91 24.43
N GLY A 527 8.68 -17.17 24.08
CA GLY A 527 7.64 -16.74 25.01
C GLY A 527 6.79 -17.90 25.52
N LEU A 528 6.40 -18.84 24.64
CA LEU A 528 5.68 -20.05 25.03
C LEU A 528 6.51 -20.93 25.96
N ASP A 529 7.81 -21.09 25.69
CA ASP A 529 8.74 -21.83 26.56
C ASP A 529 8.84 -21.17 27.94
N ARG A 530 8.94 -19.83 27.99
CA ARG A 530 8.95 -19.06 29.26
C ARG A 530 7.67 -19.27 30.06
N LEU A 531 6.53 -19.32 29.37
CA LEU A 531 5.20 -19.55 29.95
C LEU A 531 4.87 -21.03 30.17
N GLN A 532 5.81 -21.94 29.87
CA GLN A 532 5.65 -23.40 29.98
C GLN A 532 4.46 -23.95 29.17
N LEU A 533 4.13 -23.30 28.05
CA LEU A 533 3.08 -23.73 27.13
C LEU A 533 3.65 -24.67 26.07
N GLN A 534 2.85 -25.68 25.70
CA GLN A 534 3.23 -26.67 24.70
C GLN A 534 2.52 -26.39 23.37
N TYR A 535 3.25 -26.52 22.27
CA TYR A 535 2.67 -26.52 20.92
C TYR A 535 2.41 -27.96 20.43
N LEU A 536 1.48 -28.12 19.49
CA LEU A 536 1.01 -29.43 19.02
C LEU A 536 1.93 -30.11 18.02
N VAL A 537 2.58 -29.32 17.16
CA VAL A 537 3.39 -29.80 16.05
C VAL A 537 4.87 -29.75 16.46
N PRO A 538 5.69 -30.77 16.17
CA PRO A 538 7.13 -30.69 16.43
C PRO A 538 7.77 -29.50 15.70
N ILE A 539 8.68 -28.79 16.38
CA ILE A 539 9.22 -27.50 15.91
C ILE A 539 9.84 -27.55 14.51
N GLN A 540 10.45 -28.68 14.14
CA GLN A 540 11.06 -28.90 12.83
C GLN A 540 10.05 -28.94 11.66
N HIS A 541 8.76 -29.08 11.96
CA HIS A 541 7.67 -29.14 10.97
C HIS A 541 6.81 -27.87 10.95
N HIS A 542 7.15 -26.86 11.77
CA HIS A 542 6.46 -25.57 11.76
C HIS A 542 6.68 -24.83 10.44
N SER A 543 5.60 -24.33 9.85
CA SER A 543 5.68 -23.39 8.73
C SER A 543 6.22 -22.01 9.13
N ARG A 544 6.25 -21.71 10.43
CA ARG A 544 6.61 -20.41 11.03
C ARG A 544 5.63 -19.28 10.69
N ILE A 545 4.44 -19.66 10.23
CA ILE A 545 3.34 -18.76 9.87
C ILE A 545 2.27 -18.71 10.98
N ILE A 546 1.97 -19.87 11.55
CA ILE A 546 0.98 -20.06 12.62
C ILE A 546 1.41 -21.22 13.51
N THR A 547 1.15 -21.09 14.82
CA THR A 547 1.45 -22.12 15.81
C THR A 547 0.18 -22.52 16.55
N SER A 548 -0.10 -23.82 16.59
CA SER A 548 -1.18 -24.40 17.41
C SER A 548 -0.64 -24.75 18.80
N ILE A 549 -1.24 -24.16 19.83
CA ILE A 549 -0.81 -24.20 21.22
C ILE A 549 -1.86 -24.98 22.02
N LYS A 550 -1.42 -25.94 22.84
CA LYS A 550 -2.29 -26.65 23.77
C LYS A 550 -2.86 -25.69 24.78
N GLU A 551 -4.14 -25.83 25.06
CA GLU A 551 -4.77 -25.08 26.15
C GLU A 551 -4.13 -25.48 27.49
N PRO A 552 -3.78 -24.51 28.37
CA PRO A 552 -3.29 -24.81 29.71
C PRO A 552 -4.30 -25.62 30.52
N ALA A 553 -3.84 -26.60 31.30
CA ALA A 553 -4.69 -27.36 32.22
C ALA A 553 -5.09 -26.57 33.50
N SER A 554 -4.81 -25.26 33.55
CA SER A 554 -5.09 -24.41 34.71
C SER A 554 -6.58 -24.18 34.88
N ARG A 555 -7.06 -24.18 36.14
CA ARG A 555 -8.46 -23.85 36.45
C ARG A 555 -8.82 -22.39 36.16
N ASN A 556 -7.82 -21.51 36.07
CA ASN A 556 -8.00 -20.09 35.76
C ASN A 556 -8.01 -19.81 34.25
N TYR A 557 -7.81 -20.83 33.41
CA TYR A 557 -7.79 -20.69 31.97
C TYR A 557 -9.16 -20.98 31.36
N GLU A 558 -9.66 -20.04 30.54
CA GLU A 558 -10.80 -20.24 29.67
C GLU A 558 -10.57 -19.44 28.38
N PHE A 559 -10.72 -20.08 27.21
CA PHE A 559 -10.36 -19.45 25.94
C PHE A 559 -11.13 -18.16 25.68
N GLY A 560 -12.44 -18.11 25.99
CA GLY A 560 -13.27 -16.92 25.83
C GLY A 560 -12.77 -15.76 26.69
N ALA A 561 -12.55 -15.98 27.99
CA ALA A 561 -11.97 -14.98 28.88
C ALA A 561 -10.59 -14.48 28.43
N MET A 562 -9.70 -15.39 27.98
CA MET A 562 -8.38 -15.02 27.45
C MET A 562 -8.50 -14.18 26.18
N HIS A 563 -9.36 -14.61 25.25
CA HIS A 563 -9.62 -13.91 24.00
C HIS A 563 -10.10 -12.48 24.27
N ASP A 564 -11.09 -12.30 25.15
CA ASP A 564 -11.66 -10.98 25.44
C ASP A 564 -10.65 -10.06 26.14
N TYR A 565 -9.86 -10.61 27.07
CA TYR A 565 -8.77 -9.88 27.71
C TYR A 565 -7.75 -9.38 26.68
N LEU A 566 -7.28 -10.27 25.79
CA LEU A 566 -6.31 -9.92 24.76
C LEU A 566 -6.90 -8.96 23.71
N TYR A 567 -8.17 -9.13 23.36
CA TYR A 567 -8.89 -8.26 22.42
C TYR A 567 -8.99 -6.83 22.95
N ASN A 568 -9.31 -6.67 24.24
CA ASN A 568 -9.31 -5.36 24.91
C ASN A 568 -7.92 -4.72 24.96
N ASN A 569 -6.85 -5.53 24.92
CA ASN A 569 -5.46 -5.10 24.83
C ASN A 569 -4.94 -4.97 23.38
N GLY A 570 -5.82 -5.09 22.38
CA GLY A 570 -5.50 -4.83 20.97
C GLY A 570 -5.00 -6.04 20.16
N PHE A 571 -5.14 -7.26 20.69
CA PHE A 571 -4.72 -8.51 20.04
C PHE A 571 -5.91 -9.43 19.73
N THR A 572 -5.96 -9.99 18.52
CA THR A 572 -6.98 -10.99 18.16
C THR A 572 -6.35 -12.35 17.96
N ILE A 573 -6.53 -13.25 18.92
CA ILE A 573 -6.09 -14.66 18.83
C ILE A 573 -7.18 -15.53 18.16
N TYR A 574 -6.84 -16.78 17.84
CA TYR A 574 -7.71 -17.63 17.05
C TYR A 574 -7.98 -18.99 17.74
N PRO A 575 -9.21 -19.52 17.71
CA PRO A 575 -9.51 -20.80 18.35
C PRO A 575 -8.83 -21.97 17.65
N GLY A 576 -8.63 -23.08 18.36
CA GLY A 576 -8.13 -24.33 17.79
C GLY A 576 -9.06 -24.93 16.75
N LYS A 577 -8.55 -25.89 15.98
CA LYS A 577 -9.31 -26.56 14.91
C LYS A 577 -9.05 -28.08 14.84
N ILE A 578 -8.30 -28.63 15.79
CA ILE A 578 -8.03 -30.07 15.85
C ILE A 578 -9.01 -30.70 16.82
N GLY A 579 -10.03 -31.39 16.30
CA GLY A 579 -11.20 -31.82 17.09
C GLY A 579 -10.91 -32.75 18.28
N GLN A 580 -9.75 -33.41 18.30
CA GLN A 580 -9.35 -34.31 19.40
C GLN A 580 -8.46 -33.64 20.46
N THR A 581 -8.03 -32.39 20.28
CA THR A 581 -7.12 -31.71 21.22
C THR A 581 -7.47 -30.25 21.39
N THR A 582 -7.83 -29.87 22.63
CA THR A 582 -8.09 -28.48 23.02
C THR A 582 -6.85 -27.64 22.78
N SER A 583 -7.02 -26.62 21.95
CA SER A 583 -5.93 -25.78 21.48
C SER A 583 -6.44 -24.41 21.09
N PHE A 584 -5.53 -23.44 21.07
CA PHE A 584 -5.72 -22.18 20.38
C PHE A 584 -4.56 -21.96 19.40
N ARG A 585 -4.69 -20.95 18.55
CA ARG A 585 -3.73 -20.68 17.48
C ARG A 585 -3.30 -19.22 17.51
N VAL A 586 -2.02 -19.02 17.27
CA VAL A 586 -1.40 -17.71 17.13
C VAL A 586 -0.65 -17.69 15.80
N ALA A 587 -1.14 -16.88 14.88
CA ALA A 587 -0.50 -16.56 13.62
C ALA A 587 0.37 -15.31 13.76
N ASN A 588 1.38 -15.21 12.90
CA ASN A 588 2.32 -14.09 12.91
C ASN A 588 2.55 -13.51 11.51
N ILE A 589 1.46 -13.25 10.79
CA ILE A 589 1.45 -12.71 9.42
C ILE A 589 0.89 -11.29 9.37
N GLY A 590 0.92 -10.68 8.18
CA GLY A 590 0.49 -9.30 7.98
C GLY A 590 1.56 -8.29 8.40
N ALA A 591 1.16 -7.04 8.56
CA ALA A 591 1.99 -5.90 8.96
C ALA A 591 2.28 -5.89 10.47
N ILE A 592 2.86 -6.98 10.97
CA ILE A 592 3.31 -7.16 12.35
C ILE A 592 4.80 -7.50 12.42
N THR A 593 5.42 -7.28 13.58
CA THR A 593 6.83 -7.57 13.83
C THR A 593 7.02 -8.37 15.12
N TYR A 594 8.27 -8.76 15.43
CA TYR A 594 8.58 -9.44 16.69
C TYR A 594 8.22 -8.59 17.91
N GLN A 595 8.32 -7.25 17.83
CA GLN A 595 7.92 -6.37 18.94
C GLN A 595 6.41 -6.46 19.24
N ASP A 596 5.58 -6.66 18.22
CA ASP A 596 4.14 -6.86 18.45
C ASP A 596 3.89 -8.20 19.17
N ILE A 597 4.65 -9.26 18.83
CA ILE A 597 4.56 -10.55 19.50
C ILE A 597 5.07 -10.48 20.95
N GLU A 598 6.15 -9.74 21.24
CA GLU A 598 6.60 -9.51 22.63
C GLU A 598 5.52 -8.82 23.46
N ARG A 599 4.85 -7.80 22.92
CA ARG A 599 3.73 -7.14 23.62
C ARG A 599 2.55 -8.09 23.85
N PHE A 600 2.23 -8.93 22.86
CA PHE A 600 1.22 -9.98 23.00
C PHE A 600 1.59 -10.96 24.13
N LEU A 601 2.83 -11.46 24.13
CA LEU A 601 3.32 -12.41 25.15
C LEU A 601 3.25 -11.81 26.55
N LYS A 602 3.59 -10.52 26.71
CA LYS A 602 3.45 -9.81 27.98
C LYS A 602 1.99 -9.76 28.44
N SER A 603 1.05 -9.42 27.54
CA SER A 603 -0.38 -9.40 27.86
C SER A 603 -0.91 -10.81 28.20
N MET A 604 -0.43 -11.85 27.53
CA MET A 604 -0.76 -13.24 27.83
C MET A 604 -0.20 -13.68 29.20
N GLU A 605 1.02 -13.27 29.54
CA GLU A 605 1.65 -13.51 30.84
C GLU A 605 0.86 -12.84 31.98
N GLU A 606 0.39 -11.61 31.77
CA GLU A 606 -0.48 -10.89 32.70
C GLU A 606 -1.81 -11.62 32.89
N TYR A 607 -2.48 -12.07 31.83
CA TYR A 607 -3.72 -12.85 31.92
C TYR A 607 -3.55 -14.15 32.69
N LEU A 608 -2.49 -14.92 32.40
CA LEU A 608 -2.25 -16.22 33.05
C LEU A 608 -1.84 -16.08 34.53
N SER A 609 -1.52 -14.87 34.97
CA SER A 609 -1.19 -14.55 36.37
C SER A 609 -2.39 -14.05 37.19
N LEU A 610 -3.56 -13.85 36.57
CA LEU A 610 -4.82 -13.53 37.26
C LEU A 610 -5.40 -14.78 37.96
#